data_AF-A0A7M6DRP8-F1
#
_entry.id   AF-A0A7M6DRP8-F1
#
_cell.length_a   1.000
_cell.length_b   1.000
_cell.length_c   1.000
_cell.angle_alpha   90.00
_cell.angle_beta   90.00
_cell.angle_gamma   90.00
#
_symmetry.space_group_name_H-M   'P 1'
#
loop_
_entity.id
_entity.type
_entity.pdbx_description
1 polymer ?
#
loop_
_entity_poly.entity_id
_entity_poly.type
_entity_poly.pdbx_seq_one_letter_code
_entity_poly.pdbx_strand_id
1 'polypeptide(L)'
;KELSKIPMPVNFSEPLSMTQRLTEELEYSELLDKAATCQTSIEQICYIAAFSISCYASTAIRTGKPFNPLLGETYELDRTNDKGWTSLAEQVSHHPPSLAHHAEGRGWTLWQNFTMSSKFRGKYLLVTPLGTAHCKFAKTGDHYTWKKVTTTVNNIIVGKLWIDQVTA
;
A
#
# COMPACT_ATOMS: atom_id res chain seq x y z
N LYS A 1 13.57 5.03 19.45
CA LYS A 1 14.55 4.48 18.50
C LYS A 1 13.78 3.98 17.27
N GLU A 2 14.22 4.30 16.06
CA GLU A 2 13.61 3.78 14.83
C GLU A 2 13.85 2.27 14.73
N LEU A 3 12.79 1.48 14.50
CA LEU A 3 12.87 0.03 14.38
C LEU A 3 13.59 -0.43 13.11
N SER A 4 13.78 0.44 12.11
CA SER A 4 14.59 0.16 10.93
C SER A 4 16.05 -0.16 11.27
N LYS A 5 16.55 0.31 12.43
CA LYS A 5 17.93 0.09 12.89
C LYS A 5 18.09 -1.12 13.82
N ILE A 6 17.02 -1.87 14.09
CA ILE A 6 17.06 -3.09 14.90
C ILE A 6 16.93 -4.28 13.94
N PRO A 7 17.94 -5.17 13.85
CA PRO A 7 17.83 -6.35 13.00
C PRO A 7 16.68 -7.23 13.51
N MET A 8 15.65 -7.37 12.67
CA MET A 8 14.53 -8.28 12.92
C MET A 8 14.98 -9.70 12.56
N PRO A 9 14.79 -10.70 13.43
CA PRO A 9 15.03 -12.10 13.04
C PRO A 9 14.16 -12.45 11.83
N VAL A 10 14.72 -13.20 10.87
CA VAL A 10 14.05 -13.54 9.61
C VAL A 10 12.69 -14.23 9.81
N ASN A 11 12.50 -14.90 10.95
CA ASN A 11 11.23 -15.54 11.31
C ASN A 11 10.06 -14.56 11.51
N PHE A 12 10.34 -13.26 11.64
CA PHE A 12 9.33 -12.20 11.67
C PHE A 12 9.11 -11.54 10.31
N SER A 13 9.86 -11.96 9.29
CA SER A 13 9.69 -11.50 7.92
C SER A 13 8.83 -12.46 7.13
N GLU A 14 8.02 -11.90 6.25
CA GLU A 14 7.31 -12.64 5.22
C GLU A 14 8.14 -12.66 3.93
N PRO A 15 7.98 -13.66 3.05
CA PRO A 15 8.79 -13.83 1.86
C PRO A 15 8.39 -12.87 0.72
N LEU A 16 8.16 -11.60 1.05
CA LEU A 16 7.77 -10.55 0.13
C LEU A 16 8.50 -9.25 0.45
N SER A 17 8.96 -8.56 -0.59
CA SER A 17 9.52 -7.21 -0.52
C SER A 17 8.41 -6.17 -0.37
N MET A 18 8.73 -4.98 0.18
CA MET A 18 7.78 -3.87 0.22
C MET A 18 7.30 -3.44 -1.17
N THR A 19 8.12 -3.61 -2.22
CA THR A 19 7.74 -3.34 -3.62
C THR A 19 6.58 -4.24 -4.05
N GLN A 20 6.66 -5.53 -3.73
CA GLN A 20 5.61 -6.51 -3.99
C GLN A 20 4.35 -6.24 -3.16
N ARG A 21 4.52 -5.92 -1.88
CA ARG A 21 3.42 -5.52 -0.97
C ARG A 21 2.63 -4.33 -1.47
N LEU A 22 3.31 -3.37 -2.09
CA LEU A 22 2.67 -2.17 -2.63
C LEU A 22 1.82 -2.51 -3.86
N THR A 23 2.27 -3.45 -4.70
CA THR A 23 1.52 -3.95 -5.85
C THR A 23 0.30 -4.79 -5.44
N GLU A 24 0.30 -5.47 -4.29
CA GLU A 24 -0.87 -6.21 -3.80
C GLU A 24 -2.10 -5.33 -3.56
N GLU A 25 -1.96 -4.01 -3.45
CA GLU A 25 -3.10 -3.09 -3.37
C GLU A 25 -4.01 -3.15 -4.60
N LEU A 26 -3.50 -3.66 -5.72
CA LEU A 26 -4.24 -3.91 -6.95
C LEU A 26 -5.01 -5.24 -6.94
N GLU A 27 -5.11 -5.94 -5.80
CA GLU A 27 -5.90 -7.16 -5.68
C GLU A 27 -7.36 -6.95 -6.09
N TYR A 28 -7.97 -5.81 -5.73
CA TYR A 28 -9.35 -5.47 -6.06
C TYR A 28 -9.44 -4.36 -7.12
N SER A 29 -8.51 -4.36 -8.08
CA SER A 29 -8.43 -3.35 -9.16
C SER A 29 -9.69 -3.24 -10.01
N GLU A 30 -10.54 -4.26 -10.05
CA GLU A 30 -11.83 -4.24 -10.75
C GLU A 30 -12.78 -3.14 -10.23
N LEU A 31 -12.57 -2.65 -9.00
CA LEU A 31 -13.27 -1.48 -8.48
C LEU A 31 -12.89 -0.21 -9.24
N LEU A 32 -11.63 -0.08 -9.66
CA LEU A 32 -11.17 1.04 -10.49
C LEU A 32 -11.70 0.93 -11.92
N ASP A 33 -11.82 -0.27 -12.47
CA ASP A 33 -12.45 -0.48 -13.79
C ASP A 33 -13.92 -0.06 -13.78
N LYS A 34 -14.67 -0.42 -12.73
CA LYS A 34 -16.06 0.04 -12.53
C LYS A 34 -16.11 1.55 -12.40
N ALA A 35 -15.24 2.14 -11.57
CA ALA A 35 -15.12 3.57 -11.40
C ALA A 35 -14.86 4.31 -12.73
N ALA A 36 -14.02 3.75 -13.61
CA ALA A 36 -13.72 4.31 -14.93
C ALA A 36 -14.94 4.34 -15.87
N THR A 37 -15.95 3.50 -15.63
CA THR A 37 -17.18 3.43 -16.43
C THR A 37 -18.28 4.35 -15.94
N CYS A 38 -18.21 4.83 -14.69
CA CYS A 38 -19.19 5.71 -14.06
C CYS A 38 -19.44 6.99 -14.87
N GLN A 39 -20.66 7.53 -14.76
CA GLN A 39 -21.06 8.78 -15.41
C GLN A 39 -20.97 9.99 -14.49
N THR A 40 -21.00 9.76 -13.17
CA THR A 40 -20.98 10.83 -12.16
C THR A 40 -19.80 10.64 -11.22
N SER A 41 -19.18 11.75 -10.81
CA SER A 41 -18.08 11.73 -9.85
C SER A 41 -18.50 11.22 -8.46
N ILE A 42 -19.80 11.29 -8.13
CA ILE A 42 -20.39 10.75 -6.90
C ILE A 42 -20.36 9.22 -6.89
N GLU A 43 -20.74 8.57 -8.00
CA GLU A 43 -20.65 7.12 -8.10
C GLU A 43 -19.17 6.68 -8.16
N GLN A 44 -18.36 7.42 -8.92
CA GLN A 44 -16.92 7.15 -9.06
C GLN A 44 -16.19 7.21 -7.71
N ILE A 45 -16.49 8.18 -6.84
CA ILE A 45 -15.86 8.27 -5.52
C ILE A 45 -16.25 7.13 -4.58
N CYS A 46 -17.46 6.56 -4.70
CA CYS A 46 -17.86 5.38 -3.93
C CYS A 46 -16.97 4.16 -4.23
N TYR A 47 -16.63 3.95 -5.51
CA TYR A 47 -15.71 2.89 -5.91
C TYR A 47 -14.26 3.18 -5.47
N ILE A 48 -13.80 4.43 -5.56
CA ILE A 48 -12.48 4.82 -5.03
C ILE A 48 -12.40 4.58 -3.52
N ALA A 49 -13.45 4.94 -2.76
CA ALA A 49 -13.51 4.69 -1.33
C ALA A 49 -13.43 3.18 -1.03
N ALA A 50 -14.23 2.37 -1.72
CA ALA A 50 -14.18 0.91 -1.59
C ALA A 50 -12.80 0.34 -1.92
N PHE A 51 -12.18 0.80 -3.02
CA PHE A 51 -10.83 0.39 -3.41
C PHE A 51 -9.80 0.74 -2.34
N SER A 52 -9.83 1.98 -1.82
CA SER A 52 -8.88 2.43 -0.79
C SER A 52 -8.96 1.60 0.50
N ILE A 53 -10.16 1.12 0.87
CA ILE A 53 -10.39 0.27 2.04
C ILE A 53 -9.94 -1.16 1.76
N SER A 54 -10.19 -1.66 0.55
CA SER A 54 -9.83 -3.04 0.16
C SER A 54 -8.32 -3.32 0.26
N CYS A 55 -7.48 -2.29 0.13
CA CYS A 55 -6.02 -2.38 0.28
C CYS A 55 -5.59 -2.93 1.65
N TYR A 56 -6.44 -2.81 2.68
CA TYR A 56 -6.14 -3.31 4.03
C TYR A 56 -6.61 -4.76 4.26
N ALA A 57 -7.38 -5.36 3.35
CA ALA A 57 -7.91 -6.71 3.51
C ALA A 57 -6.79 -7.75 3.71
N SER A 58 -5.70 -7.65 2.94
CA SER A 58 -4.55 -8.54 3.04
C SER A 58 -3.71 -8.32 4.31
N THR A 59 -3.83 -7.15 4.96
CA THR A 59 -3.05 -6.81 6.16
C THR A 59 -3.61 -7.42 7.44
N ALA A 60 -4.91 -7.73 7.49
CA ALA A 60 -5.60 -8.17 8.70
C ALA A 60 -5.02 -9.46 9.31
N ILE A 61 -4.48 -10.36 8.47
CA ILE A 61 -3.95 -11.67 8.90
C ILE A 61 -2.42 -11.79 8.76
N ARG A 62 -1.74 -10.78 8.23
CA ARG A 62 -0.30 -10.83 7.93
C ARG A 62 0.50 -10.05 8.96
N THR A 63 1.05 -10.78 9.92
CA THR A 63 1.89 -10.25 11.00
C THR A 63 3.36 -10.13 10.63
N GLY A 64 3.77 -10.73 9.52
CA GLY A 64 5.15 -10.69 9.01
C GLY A 64 5.50 -9.32 8.44
N LYS A 65 6.71 -8.84 8.75
CA LYS A 65 7.26 -7.61 8.16
C LYS A 65 7.85 -7.93 6.77
N PRO A 66 7.40 -7.27 5.71
CA PRO A 66 8.02 -7.42 4.40
C PRO A 66 9.49 -6.97 4.42
N PHE A 67 10.28 -7.52 3.51
CA PHE A 67 11.68 -7.13 3.36
C PHE A 67 11.77 -5.65 2.99
N ASN A 68 12.72 -4.96 3.61
CA ASN A 68 13.07 -3.59 3.23
C ASN A 68 13.84 -3.67 1.91
N PRO A 69 13.32 -3.10 0.80
CA PRO A 69 13.96 -3.23 -0.50
C PRO A 69 15.33 -2.58 -0.52
N LEU A 70 16.22 -3.07 -1.38
CA LEU A 70 17.48 -2.40 -1.69
C LEU A 70 17.22 -1.10 -2.46
N LEU A 71 18.14 -0.14 -2.37
CA LEU A 71 18.05 1.08 -3.19
C LEU A 71 18.10 0.69 -4.68
N GLY A 72 17.12 1.14 -5.46
CA GLY A 72 16.97 0.80 -6.87
C GLY A 72 16.36 -0.59 -7.12
N GLU A 73 15.95 -1.31 -6.08
CA GLU A 73 15.16 -2.54 -6.26
C GLU A 73 13.83 -2.22 -6.93
N THR A 74 13.50 -2.99 -7.97
CA THR A 74 12.27 -2.86 -8.75
C THR A 74 11.41 -4.11 -8.63
N TYR A 75 10.11 -3.94 -8.81
CA TYR A 75 9.16 -5.03 -9.00
C TYR A 75 8.14 -4.61 -10.06
N GLU A 76 7.98 -5.45 -11.07
CA GLU A 76 6.96 -5.29 -12.11
C GLU A 76 5.96 -6.45 -12.05
N LEU A 77 4.71 -6.16 -12.37
CA LEU A 77 3.68 -7.18 -12.49
C LEU A 77 2.71 -6.82 -13.63
N ASP A 78 2.69 -7.67 -14.66
CA ASP A 78 1.75 -7.60 -15.75
C ASP A 78 0.57 -8.54 -15.48
N ARG A 79 -0.63 -7.98 -15.36
CA ARG A 79 -1.91 -8.67 -15.24
C ARG A 79 -2.86 -8.26 -16.37
N THR A 80 -2.34 -7.83 -17.51
CA THR A 80 -3.14 -7.36 -18.65
C THR A 80 -4.12 -8.42 -19.13
N ASN A 81 -3.69 -9.69 -19.17
CA ASN A 81 -4.49 -10.79 -19.69
C ASN A 81 -5.70 -11.16 -18.83
N ASP A 82 -5.62 -11.01 -17.50
CA ASP A 82 -6.66 -11.47 -16.58
C ASP A 82 -7.30 -10.33 -15.77
N LYS A 83 -6.55 -9.30 -15.39
CA LYS A 83 -7.08 -8.12 -14.68
C LYS A 83 -7.04 -6.82 -15.47
N GLY A 84 -6.31 -6.74 -16.58
CA GLY A 84 -6.26 -5.57 -17.46
C GLY A 84 -5.39 -4.41 -16.96
N TRP A 85 -4.34 -4.69 -16.19
CA TRP A 85 -3.41 -3.67 -15.72
C TRP A 85 -1.96 -4.15 -15.70
N THR A 86 -1.04 -3.18 -15.70
CA THR A 86 0.39 -3.36 -15.43
C THR A 86 0.81 -2.49 -14.25
N SER A 87 1.86 -2.89 -13.53
CA SER A 87 2.38 -2.19 -12.36
C SER A 87 3.90 -2.22 -12.35
N LEU A 88 4.50 -1.12 -11.90
CA LEU A 88 5.93 -0.99 -11.61
C LEU A 88 6.10 -0.26 -10.27
N ALA A 89 6.89 -0.86 -9.38
CA ALA A 89 7.32 -0.25 -8.13
C ALA A 89 8.86 -0.22 -8.05
N GLU A 90 9.40 0.85 -7.46
CA GLU A 90 10.84 1.04 -7.27
C GLU A 90 11.13 1.63 -5.88
N GLN A 91 12.17 1.14 -5.23
CA GLN A 91 12.74 1.78 -4.05
C GLN A 91 13.65 2.95 -4.44
N VAL A 92 13.08 4.15 -4.48
CA VAL A 92 13.75 5.38 -4.95
C VAL A 92 14.64 6.05 -3.89
N SER A 93 14.52 5.67 -2.62
CA SER A 93 15.39 6.16 -1.54
C SER A 93 15.53 5.11 -0.44
N HIS A 94 16.68 5.04 0.23
CA HIS A 94 16.91 4.10 1.34
C HIS A 94 17.02 4.80 2.71
N HIS A 95 17.37 6.09 2.74
CA HIS A 95 17.53 6.88 3.96
C HIS A 95 16.94 8.30 3.80
N PRO A 96 15.62 8.49 4.06
CA PRO A 96 14.67 7.49 4.55
C PRO A 96 14.20 6.51 3.44
N PRO A 97 13.72 5.29 3.79
CA PRO A 97 13.15 4.37 2.82
C PRO A 97 11.90 4.96 2.14
N SER A 98 11.93 5.08 0.81
CA SER A 98 10.80 5.56 0.01
C SER A 98 10.64 4.73 -1.25
N LEU A 99 9.40 4.41 -1.59
CA LEU A 99 9.01 3.73 -2.80
C LEU A 99 8.21 4.68 -3.72
N ALA A 100 8.40 4.52 -5.02
CA ALA A 100 7.48 4.99 -6.05
C ALA A 100 6.73 3.78 -6.62
N HIS A 101 5.44 3.93 -6.89
CA HIS A 101 4.62 2.92 -7.56
C HIS A 101 3.76 3.58 -8.61
N HIS A 102 3.68 2.95 -9.78
CA HIS A 102 2.87 3.37 -10.90
C HIS A 102 2.15 2.15 -11.49
N ALA A 103 0.88 2.31 -11.83
CA ALA A 103 0.10 1.28 -12.47
C ALA A 103 -0.90 1.90 -13.46
N GLU A 104 -1.11 1.19 -14.57
CA GLU A 104 -2.03 1.59 -15.63
C GLU A 104 -3.04 0.46 -15.84
N GLY A 105 -4.32 0.81 -15.91
CA GLY A 105 -5.40 -0.16 -16.16
C GLY A 105 -6.42 0.36 -17.17
N ARG A 106 -7.61 -0.24 -17.19
CA ARG A 106 -8.66 0.08 -18.17
C ARG A 106 -9.32 1.43 -17.86
N GLY A 107 -8.72 2.50 -18.38
CA GLY A 107 -9.26 3.86 -18.27
C GLY A 107 -8.92 4.56 -16.95
N TRP A 108 -7.98 4.00 -16.18
CA TRP A 108 -7.46 4.59 -14.96
C TRP A 108 -5.92 4.48 -14.90
N THR A 109 -5.29 5.46 -14.27
CA THR A 109 -3.87 5.47 -13.94
C THR A 109 -3.73 5.71 -12.44
N LEU A 110 -3.01 4.84 -11.74
CA LEU A 110 -2.73 4.91 -10.32
C LEU A 110 -1.24 5.20 -10.11
N TRP A 111 -0.90 6.15 -9.25
CA TRP A 111 0.47 6.31 -8.80
C TRP A 111 0.50 6.73 -7.33
N GLN A 112 1.60 6.39 -6.64
CA GLN A 112 1.78 6.76 -5.25
C GLN A 112 3.25 6.82 -4.88
N ASN A 113 3.57 7.75 -3.98
CA ASN A 113 4.79 7.69 -3.20
C ASN A 113 4.46 7.05 -1.86
N PHE A 114 5.32 6.15 -1.39
CA PHE A 114 5.12 5.44 -0.14
C PHE A 114 6.37 5.51 0.72
N THR A 115 6.20 5.88 1.97
CA THR A 115 7.24 5.86 3.01
C THR A 115 6.60 5.38 4.30
N MET A 116 7.36 4.78 5.19
CA MET A 116 6.83 4.31 6.47
C MET A 116 7.58 4.96 7.62
N SER A 117 6.85 5.58 8.54
CA SER A 117 7.39 5.98 9.84
C SER A 117 6.90 5.00 10.91
N SER A 118 7.77 4.64 11.85
CA SER A 118 7.45 3.71 12.92
C SER A 118 7.79 4.32 14.28
N LYS A 119 6.83 4.36 15.23
CA LYS A 119 7.03 4.89 16.59
C LYS A 119 6.67 3.83 17.63
N PHE A 120 7.69 3.34 18.34
CA PHE A 120 7.50 2.41 19.46
C PHE A 120 6.96 3.16 20.69
N ARG A 121 5.87 2.66 21.28
CA ARG A 121 5.18 3.22 22.44
C ARG A 121 5.08 2.20 23.58
N GLY A 122 6.18 1.51 23.87
CA GLY A 122 6.25 0.50 24.93
C GLY A 122 5.52 -0.79 24.54
N LYS A 123 4.20 -0.85 24.71
CA LYS A 123 3.43 -2.09 24.43
C LYS A 123 3.08 -2.30 22.96
N TYR A 124 3.05 -1.22 22.17
CA TYR A 124 2.65 -1.24 20.76
C TYR A 124 3.58 -0.40 19.89
N LEU A 125 3.51 -0.64 18.59
CA LEU A 125 4.19 0.12 17.54
C LEU A 125 3.14 0.80 16.67
N LEU A 126 3.28 2.11 16.51
CA LEU A 126 2.54 2.86 15.50
C LEU A 126 3.33 2.80 14.20
N VAL A 127 2.69 2.31 13.15
CA VAL A 127 3.20 2.24 11.79
C VAL A 127 2.37 3.21 10.96
N THR A 128 2.97 4.34 10.61
CA THR A 128 2.29 5.42 9.89
C THR A 128 2.83 5.46 8.46
N PRO A 129 2.02 5.04 7.48
CA PRO A 129 2.30 5.31 6.07
C PRO A 129 2.34 6.82 5.83
N LEU A 130 3.33 7.25 5.07
CA LEU A 130 3.54 8.60 4.60
C LEU A 130 3.52 8.58 3.07
N GLY A 131 2.98 9.65 2.49
CA GLY A 131 2.79 9.79 1.05
C GLY A 131 1.31 9.83 0.67
N THR A 132 1.08 9.99 -0.63
CA THR A 132 -0.25 10.21 -1.19
C THR A 132 -0.44 9.24 -2.35
N ALA A 133 -1.59 8.57 -2.35
CA ALA A 133 -2.05 7.81 -3.51
C ALA A 133 -2.88 8.71 -4.41
N HIS A 134 -2.75 8.49 -5.72
CA HIS A 134 -3.39 9.25 -6.77
C HIS A 134 -4.03 8.30 -7.77
N CYS A 135 -5.27 8.55 -8.16
CA CYS A 135 -5.94 7.83 -9.24
C CYS A 135 -6.58 8.84 -10.19
N LYS A 136 -6.25 8.73 -11.48
CA LYS A 136 -6.81 9.58 -12.54
C LYS A 136 -7.60 8.73 -13.52
N PHE A 137 -8.81 9.17 -13.87
CA PHE A 137 -9.66 8.50 -14.84
C PHE A 137 -9.59 9.21 -16.20
N ALA A 138 -9.28 8.46 -17.26
CA ALA A 138 -9.07 9.03 -18.59
C ALA A 138 -10.34 9.64 -19.20
N LYS A 139 -11.50 9.01 -18.95
CA LYS A 139 -12.79 9.41 -19.53
C LYS A 139 -13.35 10.70 -18.92
N THR A 140 -13.33 10.81 -17.59
CA THR A 140 -13.88 11.99 -16.87
C THR A 140 -12.84 13.08 -16.68
N GLY A 141 -11.55 12.72 -16.67
CA GLY A 141 -10.47 13.62 -16.27
C GLY A 141 -10.32 13.78 -14.76
N ASP A 142 -11.22 13.16 -13.97
CA ASP A 142 -11.24 13.29 -12.51
C ASP A 142 -9.97 12.70 -11.90
N HIS A 143 -9.46 13.39 -10.87
CA HIS A 143 -8.25 13.04 -10.14
C HIS A 143 -8.53 12.96 -8.65
N TYR A 144 -8.44 11.76 -8.11
CA TYR A 144 -8.65 11.48 -6.69
C TYR A 144 -7.32 11.31 -5.98
N THR A 145 -7.25 11.82 -4.75
CA THR A 145 -6.08 11.63 -3.88
C THR A 145 -6.52 11.21 -2.49
N TRP A 146 -5.75 10.33 -1.87
CA TRP A 146 -5.98 9.90 -0.49
C TRP A 146 -4.68 9.54 0.21
N LYS A 147 -4.71 9.53 1.54
CA LYS A 147 -3.62 9.07 2.40
C LYS A 147 -4.01 7.77 3.07
N LYS A 148 -3.02 6.91 3.30
CA LYS A 148 -3.21 5.65 4.02
C LYS A 148 -3.32 5.91 5.53
N VAL A 149 -3.99 5.01 6.24
CA VAL A 149 -4.28 5.13 7.67
C VAL A 149 -3.12 4.60 8.52
N THR A 150 -3.06 5.00 9.79
CA THR A 150 -2.04 4.51 10.71
C THR A 150 -2.43 3.12 11.24
N THR A 151 -1.48 2.20 11.17
CA THR A 151 -1.61 0.85 11.70
C THR A 151 -0.99 0.77 13.10
N THR A 152 -1.72 0.19 14.05
CA THR A 152 -1.19 -0.14 15.38
C THR A 152 -0.88 -1.62 15.46
N VAL A 153 0.38 -1.95 15.74
CA VAL A 153 0.83 -3.32 15.99
C VAL A 153 0.96 -3.53 17.49
N ASN A 154 0.07 -4.35 18.05
CA ASN A 154 -0.04 -4.56 19.49
C ASN A 154 0.78 -5.75 19.98
N ASN A 155 1.11 -5.77 21.27
CA ASN A 155 1.78 -6.88 21.96
C ASN A 155 3.18 -7.22 21.42
N ILE A 156 3.98 -6.22 21.07
CA ILE A 156 5.31 -6.43 20.46
C ILE A 156 6.34 -7.01 21.43
N ILE A 157 6.18 -6.81 22.74
CA ILE A 157 7.09 -7.35 23.75
C ILE A 157 6.62 -8.72 24.26
N VAL A 158 5.33 -8.86 24.60
CA VAL A 158 4.75 -10.06 25.21
C VAL A 158 3.31 -10.24 24.74
N GLY A 159 2.95 -11.47 24.36
CA GLY A 159 1.60 -11.87 23.93
C GLY A 159 1.48 -12.15 22.44
N LYS A 160 0.28 -12.53 21.98
CA LYS A 160 0.00 -12.73 20.55
C LYS A 160 -0.10 -11.36 19.86
N LEU A 161 0.67 -11.18 18.79
CA LEU A 161 0.66 -9.98 17.96
C LEU A 161 -0.65 -9.90 17.18
N TRP A 162 -1.27 -8.73 17.18
CA TRP A 162 -2.44 -8.42 16.37
C TRP A 162 -2.38 -6.97 15.87
N ILE A 163 -3.08 -6.72 14.77
CA ILE A 163 -3.01 -5.48 14.00
C ILE A 163 -4.35 -4.76 14.08
N ASP A 164 -4.31 -3.46 14.33
CA ASP A 164 -5.46 -2.56 14.27
C ASP A 164 -5.21 -1.44 13.26
N GLN A 165 -6.25 -0.97 12.57
CA GLN A 165 -6.16 0.14 11.62
C GLN A 165 -6.97 1.32 12.17
N VAL A 166 -6.27 2.39 12.56
CA VAL A 166 -6.90 3.56 13.19
C VAL A 166 -6.88 4.73 12.22
N THR A 167 -8.06 5.22 11.85
CA THR A 167 -8.21 6.56 11.27
C THR A 167 -7.92 7.58 12.37
N ALA A 168 -6.95 8.46 12.11
CA ALA A 168 -6.71 9.64 12.94
C ALA A 168 -7.90 10.59 12.89
#